data_AF-A0A3B4CR68-F1
#
_entry.id   AF-A0A3B4CR68-F1
#
_cell.length_a   1.000
_cell.length_b   1.000
_cell.length_c   1.000
_cell.angle_alpha   90.00
_cell.angle_beta   90.00
_cell.angle_gamma   90.00
#
_symmetry.space_group_name_H-M   'P 1'
#
loop_
_entity.id
_entity.type
_entity.pdbx_description
1 polymer ?
#
loop_
_entity_poly.entity_id
_entity_poly.type
_entity_poly.pdbx_seq_one_letter_code
_entity_poly.pdbx_strand_id
1 'polypeptide(L)' 'MLGKTGVHHYIGNNTELGTACGKYYRVCTLAIIDPGDSDIIRSMPDQQQGEK' A
#
# COMPACT_ATOMS: atom_id res chain seq x y z
N MET A 1 -3.64 -10.74 -10.04
CA MET A 1 -4.43 -10.40 -8.84
C MET A 1 -5.36 -11.56 -8.48
N LEU A 2 -5.13 -12.24 -7.36
CA LEU A 2 -6.20 -13.03 -6.74
C LEU A 2 -7.04 -12.03 -5.93
N GLY A 3 -8.34 -11.89 -6.23
CA GLY A 3 -9.27 -11.06 -5.44
C GLY A 3 -9.44 -9.59 -5.85
N LYS A 4 -8.90 -9.14 -6.99
CA LYS A 4 -9.00 -7.74 -7.47
C LYS A 4 -8.48 -6.68 -6.48
N THR A 5 -7.58 -7.06 -5.57
CA THR A 5 -6.97 -6.12 -4.63
C THR A 5 -5.94 -5.27 -5.34
N GLY A 6 -6.10 -3.95 -5.28
CA GLY A 6 -5.11 -3.02 -5.79
C GLY A 6 -3.77 -3.18 -5.07
N VAL A 7 -2.67 -3.10 -5.82
CA VAL A 7 -1.31 -3.11 -5.26
C VAL A 7 -0.67 -1.75 -5.54
N HIS A 8 -0.25 -1.05 -4.49
CA HIS A 8 0.49 0.20 -4.59
C HIS A 8 1.97 -0.05 -4.34
N HIS A 9 2.82 0.32 -5.30
CA HIS A 9 4.27 0.23 -5.11
C HIS A 9 4.75 1.45 -4.33
N TYR A 10 5.17 1.23 -3.10
CA TYR A 10 5.76 2.28 -2.28
C TYR A 10 7.11 2.71 -2.87
N ILE A 11 7.26 4.01 -3.12
CA ILE A 11 8.52 4.61 -3.58
C ILE A 11 9.34 4.94 -2.34
N GLY A 12 10.24 4.04 -1.96
CA GLY A 12 11.09 4.16 -0.78
C GLY A 12 11.63 2.81 -0.33
N ASN A 13 12.25 2.76 0.85
CA ASN A 13 12.78 1.52 1.42
C ASN A 13 11.90 0.98 2.58
N ASN A 14 12.17 -0.26 3.00
CA ASN A 14 11.41 -0.94 4.06
C ASN A 14 11.62 -0.37 5.47
N THR A 15 12.65 0.47 5.68
CA THR A 15 12.89 1.15 6.96
C THR A 15 12.03 2.41 7.06
N GLU A 16 11.95 3.17 5.98
CA GLU A 16 11.06 4.33 5.83
C GLU A 16 9.59 3.91 5.94
N LEU A 17 9.21 2.83 5.26
CA LEU A 17 7.84 2.30 5.34
C LEU A 17 7.49 1.86 6.78
N GLY A 18 8.41 1.20 7.48
CA GLY A 18 8.23 0.84 8.89
C GLY A 18 8.03 2.07 9.78
N THR A 19 8.85 3.10 9.56
CA THR A 19 8.79 4.37 10.30
C THR A 19 7.47 5.11 10.03
N ALA A 20 7.01 5.15 8.78
CA ALA A 20 5.73 5.76 8.39
C ALA A 20 4.54 5.07 9.06
N CYS A 21 4.62 3.76 9.30
CA CYS A 21 3.62 3.00 10.06
C CYS A 21 3.83 3.06 11.60
N GLY A 22 4.76 3.88 12.09
CA GLY A 22 5.06 4.01 13.53
C GLY A 22 5.72 2.77 14.15
N LYS A 23 6.43 1.96 13.35
CA LYS A 23 7.12 0.75 13.80
C LYS A 23 8.63 0.98 13.92
N TYR A 24 9.25 0.39 14.94
CA TYR A 24 10.71 0.40 15.14
C TYR A 24 11.45 -0.71 14.37
N TYR A 25 10.73 -1.46 13.53
CA TYR A 25 11.27 -2.54 12.71
C TYR A 25 10.91 -2.32 11.23
N ARG A 26 11.65 -2.99 10.35
CA ARG A 26 11.47 -2.88 8.90
C ARG A 26 10.19 -3.55 8.43
N VAL A 27 9.45 -2.90 7.53
CA VAL A 27 8.22 -3.41 6.93
C VAL A 27 8.39 -3.51 5.42
N CYS A 28 8.35 -4.72 4.87
CA CYS A 28 8.51 -4.94 3.42
C CYS A 28 7.18 -4.90 2.66
N THR A 29 6.07 -5.21 3.33
CA THR A 29 4.73 -5.25 2.72
C THR A 29 3.70 -4.97 3.81
N LEU A 30 2.65 -4.23 3.46
CA LEU A 30 1.51 -3.91 4.32
C LEU A 30 0.23 -4.29 3.59
N ALA A 31 -0.73 -4.86 4.31
CA ALA A 31 -2.09 -5.05 3.83
C ALA A 31 -3.04 -4.18 4.65
N ILE A 32 -3.94 -3.47 3.97
CA ILE A 32 -5.01 -2.71 4.62
C ILE A 32 -6.20 -3.65 4.79
N ILE A 33 -6.51 -4.00 6.04
CA ILE A 33 -7.68 -4.82 6.39
C ILE A 33 -8.90 -3.94 6.64
N ASP A 34 -8.69 -2.81 7.32
CA ASP A 34 -9.69 -1.79 7.58
C ASP A 34 -9.05 -0.40 7.42
N PRO A 35 -9.62 0.51 6.60
CA PRO A 35 -9.06 1.84 6.41
C PRO A 35 -9.35 2.80 7.58
N GLY A 36 -10.35 2.52 8.43
CA GLY A 36 -10.89 3.47 9.37
C GLY A 36 -11.27 4.80 8.69
N ASP A 37 -10.86 5.92 9.28
CA ASP A 37 -11.07 7.26 8.72
C ASP A 37 -9.98 7.71 7.72
N SER A 38 -9.09 6.80 7.31
CA SER A 38 -7.98 7.12 6.41
C SER A 38 -8.43 7.17 4.95
N ASP A 39 -7.98 8.18 4.19
CA ASP A 39 -8.22 8.27 2.74
C ASP A 39 -7.32 7.33 1.89
N ILE A 40 -6.62 6.38 2.51
CA ILE A 40 -5.59 5.53 1.88
C ILE A 40 -6.11 4.65 0.74
N ILE A 41 -7.40 4.29 0.74
CA ILE A 41 -8.02 3.51 -0.34
C ILE A 41 -8.49 4.43 -1.49
N ARG A 42 -8.86 5.68 -1.18
CA ARG A 42 -9.36 6.64 -2.18
C ARG A 42 -8.26 7.19 -3.07
N SER A 43 -7.02 7.21 -2.59
CA SER A 43 -5.84 7.61 -3.36
C SER A 43 -5.34 6.54 -4.33
N MET A 44 -5.98 5.36 -4.36
CA MET A 44 -5.64 4.31 -5.31
C MET A 44 -6.12 4.74 -6.71
N PRO A 45 -5.22 5.01 -7.68
CA PRO A 45 -5.66 5.18 -9.05
C PRO A 45 -6.29 3.86 -9.51
N ASP A 46 -7.46 3.94 -10.13
CA ASP A 46 -8.07 2.79 -10.81
C ASP A 46 -7.01 2.06 -11.63
N GLN A 47 -7.05 0.73 -11.58
CA GLN A 47 -6.13 -0.12 -12.33
C GLN A 47 -6.19 0.20 -13.83
N GLN A 48 -5.35 1.11 -14.30
CA GLN A 48 -5.06 1.30 -15.72
C GLN A 48 -3.58 1.04 -15.97
N GLN A 49 -3.15 -0.22 -15.79
CA GLN A 49 -2.00 -0.72 -16.56
C GLN A 49 -2.04 -2.23 -16.75
N GLY A 50 -2.75 -2.60 -17.81
CA GLY A 50 -2.74 -3.83 -18.56
C GLY A 50 -3.84 -3.62 -19.58
N GLU A 51 -3.58 -3.08 -20.77
CA GLU A 51 -2.94 -3.81 -21.86
C GLU A 51 -1.94 -2.94 -22.66
N LYS A 52 -0.72 -3.46 -22.82
CA LYS A 52 -0.04 -3.54 -24.11
C LYS A 52 0.37 -5.00 -24.29
#